data_AF-A0A3E0PP06-F1
#
_entry.id   AF-A0A3E0PP06-F1
#
_cell.length_a   1.000
_cell.length_b   1.000
_cell.length_c   1.000
_cell.angle_alpha   90.00
_cell.angle_beta   90.00
_cell.angle_gamma   90.00
#
_symmetry.space_group_name_H-M   'P 1'
#
loop_
_entity.id
_entity.type
_entity.pdbx_description
1 polymer ?
#
loop_
_entity_poly.entity_id
_entity_poly.type
_entity_poly.pdbx_seq_one_letter_code
_entity_poly.pdbx_strand_id
1 'polypeptide(L)'
;MAAPAVLPLAAQENGTPQSSVGSDQDQAEEKQINVRYAQAYLKLMEAQLAEFQQRNQRSPNTIRPEAMQLAAEYVAKARERLRAAQSDEANESAVYVLAAEAEVRAAEAELQRAAAVNRQRAGTISRGEVARLQAQLELAKVKVVKARHLASESPLSNLRFEIDQLREDVQQLLLQQAKALRGA
;
A
#
# COMPACT_ATOMS: atom_id res chain seq x y z
N MET A 1 -47.71 -57.71 6.74
CA MET A 1 -46.92 -56.61 7.33
C MET A 1 -45.74 -57.24 8.05
N ALA A 2 -44.54 -57.07 7.51
CA ALA A 2 -43.26 -57.57 8.03
C ALA A 2 -42.18 -56.51 7.73
N ALA A 3 -41.19 -56.44 8.61
CA ALA A 3 -40.29 -55.30 8.87
C ALA A 3 -39.38 -54.85 7.69
N PRO A 4 -38.98 -53.56 7.65
CA PRO A 4 -37.95 -53.08 6.73
C PRO A 4 -36.53 -53.41 7.22
N ALA A 5 -35.63 -53.60 6.26
CA ALA A 5 -34.25 -54.00 6.42
C ALA A 5 -33.39 -52.99 7.22
N VAL A 6 -32.56 -53.52 8.10
CA VAL A 6 -31.50 -52.80 8.83
C VAL A 6 -30.32 -52.58 7.87
N LEU A 7 -30.01 -51.32 7.56
CA LEU A 7 -28.76 -50.91 6.92
C LEU A 7 -27.63 -50.90 7.98
N PRO A 8 -26.44 -51.47 7.69
CA PRO A 8 -25.30 -51.31 8.58
C PRO A 8 -24.63 -49.94 8.38
N LEU A 9 -24.40 -49.31 9.52
CA LEU A 9 -23.57 -48.14 9.76
C LEU A 9 -22.09 -48.49 9.49
N ALA A 10 -21.43 -47.74 8.61
CA ALA A 10 -19.97 -47.67 8.53
C ALA A 10 -19.54 -46.20 8.47
N ALA A 11 -19.25 -45.67 9.66
CA ALA A 11 -18.40 -44.51 9.90
C ALA A 11 -16.98 -44.81 9.35
N GLN A 12 -16.43 -44.01 8.45
CA GLN A 12 -15.64 -42.78 8.68
C GLN A 12 -14.11 -43.07 8.58
N GLU A 13 -13.42 -42.11 7.95
CA GLU A 13 -11.97 -41.81 8.07
C GLU A 13 -10.94 -42.60 7.24
N ASN A 14 -10.52 -41.94 6.15
CA ASN A 14 -9.12 -41.67 5.77
C ASN A 14 -9.20 -40.54 4.71
N GLY A 15 -8.87 -39.26 4.96
CA GLY A 15 -7.67 -38.80 5.66
C GLY A 15 -6.46 -39.36 4.92
N THR A 16 -5.84 -38.71 3.94
CA THR A 16 -5.18 -37.42 4.05
C THR A 16 -4.86 -36.92 2.63
N PRO A 17 -5.03 -35.64 2.29
CA PRO A 17 -4.37 -35.05 1.13
C PRO A 17 -2.86 -35.10 1.36
N GLN A 18 -2.11 -35.69 0.41
CA GLN A 18 -0.66 -35.51 0.33
C GLN A 18 -0.35 -34.04 -0.01
N SER A 19 -0.39 -33.19 1.01
CA SER A 19 0.33 -31.93 1.04
C SER A 19 1.58 -32.14 1.87
N SER A 20 2.64 -32.65 1.25
CA SER A 20 3.98 -32.64 1.84
C SER A 20 4.81 -31.61 1.07
N VAL A 21 4.89 -30.41 1.63
CA VAL A 21 6.11 -29.86 2.23
C VAL A 21 7.06 -29.36 1.13
N GLY A 22 6.96 -28.07 0.80
CA GLY A 22 8.08 -27.36 0.16
C GLY A 22 9.30 -27.52 1.06
N SER A 23 10.41 -27.96 0.49
CA SER A 23 11.61 -28.27 1.27
C SER A 23 12.22 -26.98 1.84
N ASP A 24 12.94 -27.08 2.96
CA ASP A 24 13.67 -25.92 3.54
C ASP A 24 14.62 -25.27 2.52
N GLN A 25 15.06 -26.02 1.51
CA GLN A 25 15.83 -25.51 0.38
C GLN A 25 15.01 -24.59 -0.54
N ASP A 26 13.76 -24.94 -0.84
CA ASP A 26 12.88 -24.13 -1.69
C ASP A 26 12.56 -22.78 -1.01
N GLN A 27 12.33 -22.81 0.31
CA GLN A 27 12.09 -21.59 1.09
C GLN A 27 13.33 -20.69 1.17
N ALA A 28 14.51 -21.27 1.32
CA ALA A 28 15.77 -20.53 1.34
C ALA A 28 16.08 -19.89 -0.03
N GLU A 29 15.82 -20.60 -1.12
CA GLU A 29 15.98 -20.08 -2.49
C GLU A 29 14.99 -18.94 -2.77
N GLU A 30 13.72 -19.11 -2.41
CA GLU A 30 12.69 -18.07 -2.56
C GLU A 30 13.06 -16.81 -1.76
N LYS A 31 13.50 -16.96 -0.50
CA LYS A 31 13.97 -15.84 0.31
C LYS A 31 15.13 -15.11 -0.36
N GLN A 32 16.10 -15.85 -0.89
CA GLN A 32 17.25 -15.26 -1.58
C GLN A 32 16.85 -14.50 -2.85
N ILE A 33 15.88 -15.03 -3.62
CA ILE A 33 15.30 -14.34 -4.79
C ILE A 33 14.60 -13.06 -4.36
N ASN A 34 13.78 -13.11 -3.31
CA ASN A 34 13.05 -11.95 -2.80
C ASN A 34 13.99 -10.84 -2.31
N VAL A 35 15.07 -11.19 -1.61
CA VAL A 35 16.11 -10.23 -1.20
C VAL A 35 16.77 -9.60 -2.43
N ARG A 36 17.19 -10.40 -3.42
CA ARG A 36 17.84 -9.88 -4.65
C ARG A 36 16.91 -8.95 -5.42
N TYR A 37 15.63 -9.31 -5.53
CA TYR A 37 14.62 -8.46 -6.15
C TYR A 37 14.47 -7.14 -5.40
N ALA A 38 14.28 -7.17 -4.08
CA ALA A 38 14.11 -5.97 -3.27
C ALA A 38 15.34 -5.05 -3.34
N GLN A 39 16.56 -5.60 -3.36
CA GLN A 39 17.79 -4.85 -3.57
C GLN A 39 17.84 -4.18 -4.95
N ALA A 40 17.48 -4.91 -6.01
CA ALA A 40 17.47 -4.36 -7.37
C ALA A 40 16.43 -3.23 -7.50
N TYR A 41 15.24 -3.42 -6.91
CA TYR A 41 14.20 -2.42 -6.91
C TYR A 41 14.60 -1.16 -6.13
N LEU A 42 15.22 -1.32 -4.95
CA LEU A 42 15.77 -0.18 -4.20
C LEU A 42 16.79 0.60 -5.01
N LYS A 43 17.75 -0.08 -5.65
CA LYS A 43 18.75 0.58 -6.51
C LYS A 43 18.10 1.38 -7.64
N LEU A 44 17.04 0.84 -8.26
CA LEU A 44 16.29 1.54 -9.31
C LEU A 44 15.66 2.84 -8.79
N MET A 45 14.97 2.78 -7.64
CA MET A 45 14.33 3.96 -7.05
C MET A 45 15.35 5.01 -6.61
N GLU A 46 16.49 4.59 -6.03
CA GLU A 46 17.57 5.49 -5.63
C GLU A 46 18.21 6.17 -6.84
N ALA A 47 18.42 5.44 -7.94
CA ALA A 47 18.93 6.01 -9.19
C ALA A 47 17.96 7.05 -9.78
N GLN A 48 16.66 6.77 -9.76
CA GLN A 48 15.64 7.69 -10.26
C GLN A 48 15.56 8.98 -9.42
N LEU A 49 15.61 8.87 -8.09
CA LEU A 49 15.67 10.03 -7.21
C LEU A 49 16.95 10.86 -7.45
N ALA A 50 18.10 10.19 -7.59
CA ALA A 50 19.37 10.86 -7.88
C ALA A 50 19.34 11.59 -9.23
N GLU A 51 18.70 11.02 -10.26
CA GLU A 51 18.49 11.67 -11.54
C GLU A 51 17.63 12.94 -11.40
N PHE A 52 16.53 12.87 -10.65
CA PHE A 52 15.67 14.03 -10.41
C PHE A 52 16.42 15.14 -9.67
N GLN A 53 17.19 14.77 -8.64
CA GLN A 53 18.05 15.69 -7.90
C GLN A 53 19.08 16.35 -8.82
N GLN A 54 19.76 15.57 -9.67
CA GLN A 54 20.76 16.08 -10.61
C GLN A 54 20.15 17.03 -11.64
N ARG A 55 18.96 16.71 -12.16
CA ARG A 55 18.22 17.61 -13.08
C ARG A 55 17.88 18.93 -12.40
N ASN A 56 17.39 18.90 -11.16
CA ASN A 56 17.09 20.12 -10.40
C ASN A 56 18.33 20.92 -9.99
N GLN A 57 19.48 20.27 -9.77
CA GLN A 57 20.74 20.98 -9.54
C GLN A 57 21.23 21.70 -10.79
N ARG A 58 21.13 21.07 -11.97
CA ARG A 58 21.54 21.66 -13.26
C ARG A 58 20.60 22.77 -13.72
N SER A 59 19.31 22.59 -13.49
CA SER A 59 18.25 23.52 -13.86
C SER A 59 17.21 23.56 -12.74
N PRO A 60 17.27 24.58 -11.86
CA PRO A 60 16.33 24.70 -10.75
C PRO A 60 14.87 24.68 -11.22
N ASN A 61 14.02 23.98 -10.46
CA ASN A 61 12.58 23.84 -10.71
C ASN A 61 12.19 23.05 -11.99
N THR A 62 13.11 22.32 -12.62
CA THR A 62 12.77 21.44 -13.76
C THR A 62 11.88 20.26 -13.33
N ILE A 63 12.18 19.65 -12.19
CA ILE A 63 11.35 18.65 -11.53
C ILE A 63 10.59 19.33 -10.40
N ARG A 64 9.26 19.20 -10.44
CA ARG A 64 8.38 19.81 -9.45
C ARG A 64 8.65 19.21 -8.05
N PRO A 65 8.53 20.00 -6.97
CA PRO A 65 8.73 19.51 -5.60
C PRO A 65 7.91 18.27 -5.26
N GLU A 66 6.68 18.16 -5.78
CA GLU A 66 5.80 17.01 -5.54
C GLU A 66 6.37 15.72 -6.15
N ALA A 67 6.95 15.80 -7.34
CA ALA A 67 7.58 14.65 -8.00
C ALA A 67 8.88 14.24 -7.28
N MET A 68 9.62 15.19 -6.73
CA MET A 68 10.79 14.93 -5.88
C MET A 68 10.39 14.20 -4.58
N GLN A 69 9.33 14.67 -3.92
CA GLN A 69 8.82 14.06 -2.70
C GLN A 69 8.31 12.64 -2.96
N LEU A 70 7.55 12.44 -4.03
CA LEU A 70 7.06 11.13 -4.42
C LEU A 70 8.21 10.14 -4.71
N ALA A 71 9.27 10.58 -5.41
CA ALA A 71 10.45 9.75 -5.63
C ALA A 71 11.16 9.36 -4.31
N ALA A 72 11.24 10.29 -3.35
CA ALA A 72 11.80 9.99 -2.04
C ALA A 72 10.94 8.98 -1.24
N GLU A 73 9.61 9.08 -1.33
CA GLU A 73 8.69 8.12 -0.72
C GLU A 73 8.83 6.72 -1.33
N TYR A 74 9.03 6.61 -2.64
CA TYR A 74 9.30 5.31 -3.28
C TYR A 74 10.62 4.69 -2.83
N VAL A 75 11.68 5.48 -2.63
CA VAL A 75 12.93 4.99 -2.04
C VAL A 75 12.69 4.48 -0.62
N ALA A 76 11.92 5.21 0.19
CA ALA A 76 11.58 4.78 1.55
C ALA A 76 10.84 3.43 1.53
N LYS A 77 9.81 3.29 0.69
CA LYS A 77 9.06 2.03 0.53
C LYS A 77 9.96 0.88 0.06
N ALA A 78 10.87 1.14 -0.87
CA ALA A 78 11.79 0.11 -1.38
C ALA A 78 12.80 -0.35 -0.31
N ARG A 79 13.26 0.55 0.57
CA ARG A 79 14.13 0.18 1.71
C ARG A 79 13.43 -0.73 2.70
N GLU A 80 12.15 -0.46 2.96
CA GLU A 80 11.34 -1.26 3.87
C GLU A 80 11.02 -2.63 3.28
N ARG A 81 10.75 -2.69 1.97
CA ARG A 81 10.62 -3.96 1.25
C ARG A 81 11.90 -4.80 1.35
N LEU A 82 13.08 -4.17 1.24
CA LEU A 82 14.34 -4.87 1.44
C LEU A 82 14.51 -5.35 2.88
N ARG A 83 14.18 -4.52 3.88
CA ARG A 83 14.23 -4.91 5.29
C ARG A 83 13.31 -6.10 5.57
N ALA A 84 12.08 -6.07 5.04
CA ALA A 84 11.12 -7.15 5.16
C ALA A 84 11.62 -8.45 4.50
N ALA A 85 12.21 -8.36 3.30
CA ALA A 85 12.77 -9.53 2.61
C ALA A 85 13.99 -10.14 3.33
N GLN A 86 14.75 -9.33 4.08
CA GLN A 86 15.91 -9.78 4.85
C GLN A 86 15.53 -10.37 6.21
N SER A 87 14.40 -9.93 6.77
CA SER A 87 13.87 -10.42 8.05
C SER A 87 13.31 -11.85 7.90
N ASP A 88 13.47 -12.67 8.94
CA ASP A 88 12.76 -13.95 9.07
C ASP A 88 11.31 -13.74 9.57
N GLU A 89 11.04 -12.58 10.17
CA GLU A 89 9.67 -12.15 10.43
C GLU A 89 9.15 -11.49 9.16
N ALA A 90 8.25 -12.19 8.46
CA ALA A 90 7.47 -11.66 7.35
C ALA A 90 6.54 -10.55 7.87
N ASN A 91 7.08 -9.36 8.11
CA ASN A 91 6.31 -8.23 8.55
C ASN A 91 5.81 -7.40 7.35
N GLU A 92 5.14 -8.06 6.41
CA GLU A 92 4.51 -7.42 5.24
C GLU A 92 3.57 -6.29 5.67
N SER A 93 2.98 -6.42 6.86
CA SER A 93 2.12 -5.41 7.46
C SER A 93 2.81 -4.06 7.70
N ALA A 94 4.12 -4.05 7.96
CA ALA A 94 4.89 -2.83 8.19
C ALA A 94 4.90 -1.91 6.96
N VAL A 95 4.89 -2.50 5.76
CA VAL A 95 4.84 -1.74 4.50
C VAL A 95 3.50 -1.01 4.37
N TYR A 96 2.38 -1.67 4.71
CA TYR A 96 1.06 -1.04 4.70
C TYR A 96 0.94 0.08 5.73
N VAL A 97 1.50 -0.11 6.93
CA VAL A 97 1.49 0.93 7.98
C VAL A 97 2.23 2.18 7.51
N LEU A 98 3.43 2.01 6.95
CA LEU A 98 4.23 3.14 6.47
C LEU A 98 3.57 3.87 5.29
N ALA A 99 2.93 3.13 4.38
CA ALA A 99 2.16 3.71 3.29
C ALA A 99 0.98 4.54 3.83
N ALA A 100 0.20 3.99 4.75
CA ALA A 100 -0.93 4.69 5.34
C ALA A 100 -0.49 5.92 6.16
N GLU A 101 0.63 5.86 6.88
CA GLU A 101 1.17 7.01 7.61
C GLU A 101 1.67 8.11 6.66
N ALA A 102 2.21 7.76 5.49
CA ALA A 102 2.53 8.72 4.45
C ALA A 102 1.28 9.42 3.90
N GLU A 103 0.19 8.67 3.68
CA GLU A 103 -1.10 9.24 3.27
C GLU A 103 -1.65 10.23 4.30
N VAL A 104 -1.53 9.94 5.59
CA VAL A 104 -1.92 10.88 6.66
C VAL A 104 -1.13 12.17 6.55
N ARG A 105 0.21 12.10 6.48
CA ARG A 105 1.06 13.29 6.37
C ARG A 105 0.71 14.13 5.14
N ALA A 106 0.45 13.48 4.01
CA ALA A 106 0.05 14.17 2.78
C ALA A 106 -1.32 14.86 2.92
N ALA A 107 -2.31 14.18 3.49
CA ALA A 107 -3.65 14.73 3.71
C ALA A 107 -3.63 15.89 4.72
N GLU A 108 -2.84 15.78 5.79
CA GLU A 108 -2.65 16.87 6.76
C GLU A 108 -2.01 18.10 6.12
N ALA A 109 -0.95 17.90 5.33
CA ALA A 109 -0.28 18.99 4.61
C ALA A 109 -1.25 19.70 3.65
N GLU A 110 -2.07 18.95 2.91
CA GLU A 110 -3.06 19.53 1.99
C GLU A 110 -4.13 20.34 2.73
N LEU A 111 -4.67 19.80 3.82
CA LEU A 111 -5.65 20.52 4.64
C LEU A 111 -5.06 21.78 5.27
N GLN A 112 -3.81 21.72 5.76
CA GLN A 112 -3.10 22.88 6.31
C GLN A 112 -2.87 23.95 5.24
N ARG A 113 -2.48 23.56 4.02
CA ARG A 113 -2.34 24.48 2.88
C ARG A 113 -3.67 25.17 2.56
N ALA A 114 -4.76 24.42 2.46
CA ALA A 114 -6.09 24.97 2.20
C ALA A 114 -6.53 25.97 3.30
N ALA A 115 -6.30 25.63 4.56
CA ALA A 115 -6.58 26.52 5.69
C ALA A 115 -5.72 27.79 5.68
N ALA A 116 -4.44 27.69 5.31
CA ALA A 116 -3.56 28.85 5.16
C ALA A 116 -4.05 29.80 4.05
N VAL A 117 -4.44 29.26 2.89
CA VAL A 117 -4.99 30.05 1.78
C VAL A 117 -6.29 30.76 2.19
N ASN A 118 -7.20 30.07 2.87
CA ASN A 118 -8.45 30.68 3.34
C ASN A 118 -8.24 31.74 4.44
N ARG A 119 -7.18 31.63 5.25
CA ARG A 119 -6.79 32.69 6.20
C ARG A 119 -6.31 33.96 5.50
N GLN A 120 -5.60 33.83 4.38
CA GLN A 120 -5.13 34.98 3.59
C GLN A 120 -6.27 35.62 2.80
N ARG A 121 -7.15 34.80 2.23
CA ARG A 121 -8.33 35.26 1.48
C ARG A 121 -9.49 34.30 1.67
N ALA A 122 -10.46 34.72 2.47
CA ALA A 122 -11.62 33.92 2.80
C ALA A 122 -12.37 33.46 1.55
N GLY A 123 -12.75 32.18 1.53
CA GLY A 123 -13.54 31.58 0.44
C GLY A 123 -12.75 31.23 -0.83
N THR A 124 -11.43 31.41 -0.84
CA THR A 124 -10.58 30.99 -1.98
C THR A 124 -10.65 29.49 -2.21
N ILE A 125 -10.59 28.70 -1.14
CA ILE A 125 -10.91 27.28 -1.16
C ILE A 125 -12.34 27.13 -0.66
N SER A 126 -13.19 26.52 -1.48
CA SER A 126 -14.61 26.36 -1.17
C SER A 126 -14.82 25.49 0.07
N ARG A 127 -15.95 25.68 0.77
CA ARG A 127 -16.32 24.83 1.92
C ARG A 127 -16.39 23.35 1.55
N GLY A 128 -16.89 23.04 0.35
CA GLY A 128 -16.95 21.67 -0.16
C GLY A 128 -15.57 21.03 -0.32
N GLU A 129 -14.59 21.78 -0.81
CA GLU A 129 -13.21 21.29 -0.96
C GLU A 129 -12.53 21.09 0.40
N VAL A 130 -12.75 22.01 1.35
CA VAL A 130 -12.25 21.83 2.73
C VAL A 130 -12.85 20.57 3.36
N ALA A 131 -14.15 20.32 3.20
CA ALA A 131 -14.81 19.12 3.70
C ALA A 131 -14.26 17.84 3.05
N ARG A 132 -13.97 17.88 1.74
CA ARG A 132 -13.31 16.77 1.02
C ARG A 132 -11.93 16.46 1.61
N LEU A 133 -11.12 17.49 1.88
CA LEU A 133 -9.78 17.32 2.48
C LEU A 133 -9.83 16.76 3.90
N GLN A 134 -10.81 17.19 4.71
CA GLN A 134 -11.04 16.61 6.03
C GLN A 134 -11.43 15.13 5.95
N ALA A 135 -12.35 14.78 5.05
CA ALA A 135 -12.74 13.39 4.84
C ALA A 135 -11.56 12.52 4.36
N GLN A 136 -10.70 13.08 3.50
CA GLN A 136 -9.48 12.40 3.05
C GLN A 136 -8.50 12.14 4.19
N LEU A 137 -8.32 13.11 5.10
CA LEU A 137 -7.50 12.94 6.30
C LEU A 137 -8.05 11.85 7.23
N GLU A 138 -9.36 11.89 7.52
CA GLU A 138 -9.99 10.87 8.37
C GLU A 138 -9.88 9.47 7.76
N LEU A 139 -10.08 9.33 6.44
CA LEU A 139 -9.88 8.07 5.74
C LEU A 139 -8.44 7.57 5.90
N ALA A 140 -7.43 8.42 5.70
CA ALA A 140 -6.03 8.06 5.85
C ALA A 140 -5.71 7.57 7.28
N LYS A 141 -6.27 8.23 8.31
CA LYS A 141 -6.12 7.78 9.71
C LYS A 141 -6.73 6.40 9.95
N VAL A 142 -7.92 6.15 9.39
CA VAL A 142 -8.58 4.83 9.48
C VAL A 142 -7.74 3.76 8.78
N LYS A 143 -7.12 4.08 7.63
CA LYS A 143 -6.21 3.16 6.95
C LYS A 143 -5.01 2.78 7.81
N VAL A 144 -4.42 3.71 8.58
CA VAL A 144 -3.33 3.40 9.50
C VAL A 144 -3.78 2.38 10.55
N VAL A 145 -4.97 2.58 11.14
CA VAL A 145 -5.54 1.62 12.11
C VAL A 145 -5.73 0.26 11.45
N LYS A 146 -6.39 0.21 10.29
CA LYS A 146 -6.61 -1.04 9.54
C LYS A 146 -5.29 -1.75 9.20
N ALA A 147 -4.29 -1.01 8.70
CA ALA A 147 -2.98 -1.54 8.35
C ALA A 147 -2.24 -2.15 9.57
N ARG A 148 -2.36 -1.52 10.75
CA ARG A 148 -1.77 -2.07 11.99
C ARG A 148 -2.44 -3.37 12.44
N HIS A 149 -3.73 -3.55 12.15
CA HIS A 149 -4.43 -4.80 12.46
C HIS A 149 -4.09 -5.95 11.50
N LEU A 150 -3.60 -5.67 10.28
CA LEU A 150 -3.26 -6.69 9.29
C LEU A 150 -2.14 -7.64 9.74
N ALA A 151 -1.27 -7.21 10.65
CA ALA A 151 -0.21 -8.05 11.21
C ALA A 151 -0.75 -9.31 11.92
N SER A 152 -1.97 -9.22 12.47
CA SER A 152 -2.64 -10.30 13.20
C SER A 152 -3.72 -11.03 12.38
N GLU A 153 -3.88 -10.67 11.11
CA GLU A 153 -4.97 -11.13 10.25
C GLU A 153 -4.51 -12.25 9.30
N SER A 154 -5.49 -12.92 8.68
CA SER A 154 -5.19 -13.97 7.69
C SER A 154 -4.54 -13.41 6.42
N PRO A 155 -3.71 -14.18 5.69
CA PRO A 155 -3.17 -13.77 4.38
C PRO A 155 -4.26 -13.35 3.37
N LEU A 156 -5.44 -13.97 3.44
CA LEU A 156 -6.59 -13.59 2.62
C LEU A 156 -7.12 -12.19 2.97
N SER A 157 -7.12 -11.83 4.26
CA SER A 157 -7.47 -10.48 4.73
C SER A 157 -6.47 -9.44 4.18
N ASN A 158 -5.18 -9.78 4.13
CA ASN A 158 -4.13 -8.91 3.59
C ASN A 158 -4.32 -8.68 2.09
N LEU A 159 -4.55 -9.74 1.31
CA LEU A 159 -4.84 -9.62 -0.13
C LEU A 159 -6.10 -8.79 -0.39
N ARG A 160 -7.15 -8.97 0.40
CA ARG A 160 -8.38 -8.18 0.27
C ARG A 160 -8.11 -6.70 0.53
N PHE A 161 -7.28 -6.38 1.53
CA PHE A 161 -6.87 -5.01 1.79
C PHE A 161 -6.09 -4.41 0.61
N GLU A 162 -5.16 -5.15 0.01
CA GLU A 162 -4.45 -4.68 -1.19
C GLU A 162 -5.39 -4.39 -2.36
N ILE A 163 -6.36 -5.28 -2.61
CA ILE A 163 -7.35 -5.09 -3.66
C ILE A 163 -8.20 -3.84 -3.38
N ASP A 164 -8.59 -3.61 -2.14
CA ASP A 164 -9.32 -2.40 -1.74
C ASP A 164 -8.47 -1.14 -1.99
N GLN A 165 -7.18 -1.14 -1.63
CA GLN A 165 -6.27 -0.01 -1.90
C GLN A 165 -6.12 0.24 -3.40
N LEU A 166 -5.89 -0.80 -4.21
CA LEU A 166 -5.76 -0.64 -5.67
C LEU A 166 -7.03 -0.09 -6.32
N ARG A 167 -8.21 -0.49 -5.84
CA ARG A 167 -9.49 0.05 -6.32
C ARG A 167 -9.61 1.54 -6.02
N GLU A 168 -9.20 1.96 -4.83
CA GLU A 168 -9.18 3.38 -4.45
C GLU A 168 -8.20 4.18 -5.32
N ASP A 169 -6.97 3.69 -5.52
CA ASP A 169 -5.96 4.35 -6.35
C ASP A 169 -6.43 4.52 -7.80
N VAL A 170 -7.06 3.48 -8.39
CA VAL A 170 -7.65 3.56 -9.73
C VAL A 170 -8.77 4.59 -9.78
N GLN A 171 -9.66 4.62 -8.79
CA GLN A 171 -10.72 5.63 -8.73
C GLN A 171 -10.16 7.05 -8.62
N GLN A 172 -9.13 7.26 -7.79
CA GLN A 172 -8.47 8.56 -7.68
C GLN A 172 -7.82 8.97 -9.01
N LEU A 173 -7.14 8.05 -9.70
CA LEU A 173 -6.54 8.31 -11.00
C LEU A 173 -7.59 8.70 -12.04
N LEU A 174 -8.72 7.99 -12.09
CA LEU A 174 -9.83 8.32 -12.99
C LEU A 174 -10.40 9.72 -12.70
N LEU A 175 -10.55 10.08 -11.43
CA LEU A 175 -11.00 11.42 -11.04
C LEU A 175 -9.98 12.50 -11.43
N GLN A 176 -8.68 12.24 -11.26
CA GLN A 176 -7.62 13.15 -11.67
C GLN A 176 -7.59 13.35 -13.18
N GLN A 177 -7.73 12.26 -13.95
CA GLN A 177 -7.81 12.31 -15.41
C GLN A 177 -9.04 13.09 -15.87
N ALA A 178 -10.21 12.84 -15.27
CA ALA A 178 -11.43 13.58 -15.59
C ALA A 178 -11.29 15.08 -15.29
N LYS A 179 -10.60 15.45 -14.22
CA LYS A 179 -10.29 16.85 -13.88
C LYS A 179 -9.33 17.48 -14.89
N ALA A 180 -8.30 16.76 -15.31
CA ALA A 180 -7.33 17.24 -16.31
C ALA A 180 -7.99 17.47 -17.68
N LEU A 181 -8.89 16.57 -18.10
CA LEU A 181 -9.61 16.69 -19.37
C LEU A 181 -10.65 17.81 -19.42
N ARG A 182 -11.15 18.27 -18.27
CA ARG A 182 -12.07 19.44 -18.19
C ARG A 182 -11.35 20.77 -18.10
N GLY A 183 -10.05 20.77 -17.80
CA GLY A 183 -9.22 21.96 -17.66
C GLY A 183 -8.35 22.29 -18.88
N ALA A 184 -8.42 21.46 -19.93
CA ALA A 184 -7.79 21.66 -21.23
C ALA A 184 -8.84 22.08 -22.27
#